data_AF-A0A441TRV6-F1
#
_entry.id   AF-A0A441TRV6-F1
#
_cell.length_a   1.000
_cell.length_b   1.000
_cell.length_c   1.000
_cell.angle_alpha   90.00
_cell.angle_beta   90.00
_cell.angle_gamma   90.00
#
_symmetry.space_group_name_H-M   'P 1'
#
loop_
_entity.id
_entity.type
_entity.pdbx_description
1 polymer ?
#
loop_
_entity_poly.entity_id
_entity_poly.type
_entity_poly.pdbx_seq_one_letter_code
_entity_poly.pdbx_strand_id
1 'polypeptide(L)'
;MDQRVKPAPHEIRRARADNPKTRERDLAAQLGISEAELVAAHCGDGVVRVEPRVNDLLTGLEAVGEVMALTRNDSAVHEKIGVYEKVVSGNHNAMVLGENIDLRIFPKIWAHGFAVEKRDGGDIRRSLQFFDAAGEAVHKVHLRPASNLYAYQKLVAELESPNQESTVAMSEGSISESGLESEAEASAAAADVNDLRDRWSRLTDVHQFFGMLKTLKLDRRQAMRMVGQDYAWLLDNGAVSAMFHHAAEGEMPIMCFVGNRGCIQIHSGPITSIKPMGPWINVLDETFHLHLRTDRIQEVWAVRKPTKDSHVTSLEAYGADGKMIIQFFGKRHEGEGEREDWRFLAENLPRIPGPTAA
;
A
#
# COMPACT_ATOMS: atom_id res chain seq x y z
N MET A 1 15.84 2.80 30.71
CA MET A 1 15.23 3.31 29.47
C MET A 1 13.98 4.05 29.88
N ASP A 2 13.98 5.34 29.64
CA ASP A 2 12.96 6.28 30.09
C ASP A 2 11.61 5.90 29.46
N GLN A 3 10.69 5.32 30.24
CA GLN A 3 9.30 5.14 29.79
C GLN A 3 8.71 6.53 29.66
N ARG A 4 8.81 7.14 28.47
CA ARG A 4 8.04 8.34 28.16
C ARG A 4 6.59 8.03 28.47
N VAL A 5 6.04 8.71 29.48
CA VAL A 5 4.63 8.64 29.81
C VAL A 5 3.87 9.07 28.56
N LYS A 6 3.03 8.18 28.02
CA LYS A 6 2.22 8.50 26.84
C LYS A 6 1.31 9.69 27.17
N PRO A 7 1.16 10.67 26.26
CA PRO A 7 0.32 11.83 26.50
C PRO A 7 -1.13 11.40 26.72
N ALA A 8 -1.81 12.03 27.66
CA ALA A 8 -3.22 11.79 27.90
C ALA A 8 -4.07 12.31 26.72
N PRO A 9 -5.30 11.79 26.48
CA PRO A 9 -6.13 12.19 25.34
C PRO A 9 -6.34 13.71 25.20
N HIS A 10 -6.49 14.43 26.32
CA HIS A 10 -6.65 15.88 26.30
C HIS A 10 -5.38 16.63 25.85
N GLU A 11 -4.19 16.08 26.11
CA GLU A 11 -2.91 16.64 25.67
C GLU A 11 -2.70 16.41 24.18
N ILE A 12 -3.12 15.25 23.68
CA ILE A 12 -3.13 14.92 22.25
C ILE A 12 -4.04 15.90 21.49
N ARG A 13 -5.27 16.11 21.98
CA ARG A 13 -6.21 17.08 21.37
C ARG A 13 -5.65 18.50 21.38
N ARG A 14 -4.99 18.92 22.47
CA ARG A 14 -4.31 20.23 22.54
C ARG A 14 -3.20 20.35 21.50
N ALA A 15 -2.33 19.34 21.39
CA ALA A 15 -1.26 19.33 20.39
C ALA A 15 -1.79 19.42 18.95
N ARG A 16 -2.93 18.76 18.67
CA ARG A 16 -3.63 18.88 17.38
C ARG A 16 -4.15 20.31 17.14
N ALA A 17 -4.76 20.94 18.14
CA ALA A 17 -5.25 22.31 18.04
C ALA A 17 -4.10 23.31 17.81
N ASP A 18 -2.96 23.10 18.46
CA ASP A 18 -1.75 23.92 18.30
C ASP A 18 -1.06 23.70 16.94
N ASN A 19 -1.30 22.54 16.29
CA ASN A 19 -0.69 22.15 15.02
C ASN A 19 -1.76 21.78 13.96
N PRO A 20 -2.64 22.71 13.57
CA PRO A 20 -3.82 22.39 12.75
C PRO A 20 -3.47 21.94 11.33
N LYS A 21 -2.30 22.35 10.81
CA LYS A 21 -1.85 22.05 9.43
C LYS A 21 -0.94 20.82 9.33
N THR A 22 -0.44 20.31 10.45
CA THR A 22 0.48 19.16 10.46
C THR A 22 -0.29 17.89 10.14
N ARG A 23 0.23 17.05 9.24
CA ARG A 23 -0.41 15.76 8.90
C ARG A 23 -0.50 14.86 10.13
N GLU A 24 -1.49 13.97 10.14
CA GLU A 24 -1.81 13.08 11.26
C GLU A 24 -0.63 12.21 11.65
N ARG A 25 -0.02 11.54 10.66
CA ARG A 25 1.18 10.75 10.85
C ARG A 25 2.33 11.55 11.49
N ASP A 26 2.60 12.74 10.96
CA ASP A 26 3.76 13.52 11.37
C ASP A 26 3.58 14.04 12.80
N LEU A 27 2.35 14.44 13.16
CA LEU A 27 2.02 14.84 14.53
C LEU A 27 2.11 13.65 15.50
N ALA A 28 1.59 12.48 15.12
CA ALA A 28 1.68 11.27 15.94
C ALA A 28 3.15 10.92 16.22
N ALA A 29 4.01 10.96 15.20
CA ALA A 29 5.45 10.75 15.34
C ALA A 29 6.12 11.78 16.25
N GLN A 30 5.77 13.07 16.14
CA GLN A 30 6.28 14.12 17.03
C GLN A 30 5.90 13.89 18.51
N LEU A 31 4.70 13.36 18.75
CA LEU A 31 4.19 13.03 20.08
C LEU A 31 4.70 11.67 20.59
N GLY A 32 5.34 10.87 19.75
CA GLY A 32 5.79 9.52 20.09
C GLY A 32 4.64 8.52 20.31
N ILE A 33 3.54 8.68 19.58
CA ILE A 33 2.34 7.82 19.62
C ILE A 33 2.01 7.29 18.23
N SER A 34 1.14 6.28 18.15
CA SER A 34 0.62 5.77 16.88
C SER A 34 -0.45 6.70 16.28
N GLU A 35 -0.72 6.53 14.98
CA GLU A 35 -1.78 7.30 14.31
C GLU A 35 -3.17 6.89 14.84
N ALA A 36 -3.36 5.63 15.22
CA ALA A 36 -4.58 5.18 15.90
C ALA A 36 -4.77 5.84 17.27
N GLU A 37 -3.71 5.99 18.07
CA GLU A 37 -3.76 6.71 19.36
C GLU A 37 -4.15 8.18 19.17
N LEU A 38 -3.59 8.82 18.13
CA LEU A 38 -3.95 10.19 17.76
C LEU A 38 -5.45 10.31 17.44
N VAL A 39 -6.01 9.41 16.64
CA VAL A 39 -7.43 9.44 16.26
C VAL A 39 -8.35 9.05 17.43
N ALA A 40 -7.98 8.04 18.20
CA ALA A 40 -8.75 7.58 19.36
C ALA A 40 -8.92 8.67 20.42
N ALA A 41 -7.94 9.56 20.59
CA ALA A 41 -8.03 10.69 21.51
C ALA A 41 -9.20 11.63 21.22
N HIS A 42 -9.78 11.58 20.01
CA HIS A 42 -10.95 12.35 19.60
C HIS A 42 -12.28 11.56 19.66
N CYS A 43 -12.31 10.32 20.17
CA CYS A 43 -13.58 9.60 20.35
C CYS A 43 -14.54 10.40 21.24
N GLY A 44 -15.77 10.61 20.76
CA GLY A 44 -16.77 11.48 21.38
C GLY A 44 -16.66 12.97 21.00
N ASP A 45 -15.62 13.36 20.25
CA ASP A 45 -15.37 14.71 19.74
C ASP A 45 -15.08 14.67 18.23
N GLY A 46 -16.14 14.48 17.44
CA GLY A 46 -16.06 14.34 15.98
C GLY A 46 -15.55 12.98 15.50
N VAL A 47 -15.17 12.06 16.40
CA VAL A 47 -14.80 10.69 16.05
C VAL A 47 -15.71 9.68 16.74
N VAL A 48 -16.19 8.71 15.96
CA VAL A 48 -16.92 7.53 16.44
C VAL A 48 -16.05 6.31 16.17
N ARG A 49 -15.79 5.51 17.21
CA ARG A 49 -15.10 4.23 17.05
C ARG A 49 -16.05 3.25 16.35
N VAL A 50 -15.52 2.54 15.37
CA VAL A 50 -16.24 1.48 14.65
C VAL A 50 -15.47 0.17 14.76
N GLU A 51 -16.20 -0.94 14.75
CA GLU A 51 -15.62 -2.27 14.66
C GLU A 51 -14.98 -2.45 13.27
N PRO A 52 -13.76 -3.02 13.17
CA PRO A 52 -13.08 -3.24 11.89
C PRO A 52 -13.65 -4.47 11.15
N ARG A 53 -14.98 -4.56 10.99
CA ARG A 53 -15.66 -5.64 10.27
C ARG A 53 -15.49 -5.42 8.76
N VAL A 54 -14.33 -5.81 8.24
CA VAL A 54 -13.89 -5.51 6.86
C VAL A 54 -14.90 -5.95 5.81
N ASN A 55 -15.49 -7.15 5.94
CA ASN A 55 -16.46 -7.62 4.95
C ASN A 55 -17.72 -6.74 4.92
N ASP A 56 -18.27 -6.41 6.09
CA ASP A 56 -19.46 -5.55 6.22
C ASP A 56 -19.17 -4.13 5.70
N LEU A 57 -17.98 -3.61 6.01
CA LEU A 57 -17.49 -2.35 5.46
C LEU A 57 -17.47 -2.36 3.93
N LEU A 58 -16.79 -3.33 3.31
CA LEU A 58 -16.59 -3.34 1.86
C LEU A 58 -17.93 -3.48 1.13
N THR A 59 -18.81 -4.34 1.60
CA THR A 59 -20.17 -4.47 1.04
C THR A 59 -21.00 -3.21 1.24
N GLY A 60 -20.90 -2.55 2.40
CA GLY A 60 -21.63 -1.31 2.67
C GLY A 60 -21.14 -0.10 1.85
N LEU A 61 -19.85 -0.07 1.49
CA LEU A 61 -19.25 1.03 0.73
C LEU A 61 -19.79 1.18 -0.69
N GLU A 62 -20.32 0.11 -1.29
CA GLU A 62 -20.96 0.20 -2.61
C GLU A 62 -22.11 1.22 -2.62
N ALA A 63 -22.94 1.22 -1.57
CA ALA A 63 -24.06 2.15 -1.43
C ALA A 63 -23.63 3.60 -1.12
N VAL A 64 -22.41 3.80 -0.60
CA VAL A 64 -21.83 5.12 -0.35
C VAL A 64 -21.46 5.82 -1.67
N GLY A 65 -21.25 5.06 -2.75
CA GLY A 65 -20.95 5.60 -4.08
C GLY A 65 -19.51 6.11 -4.19
N GLU A 66 -19.32 7.22 -4.90
CA GLU A 66 -17.98 7.74 -5.18
C GLU A 66 -17.28 8.23 -3.90
N VAL A 67 -16.08 7.71 -3.66
CA VAL A 67 -15.20 8.07 -2.54
C VAL A 67 -13.76 8.19 -3.02
N MET A 68 -12.86 8.65 -2.15
CA MET A 68 -11.42 8.52 -2.35
C MET A 68 -10.87 7.46 -1.39
N ALA A 69 -10.29 6.40 -1.95
CA ALA A 69 -9.59 5.34 -1.23
C ALA A 69 -8.09 5.68 -1.12
N LEU A 70 -7.55 5.60 0.10
CA LEU A 70 -6.15 5.90 0.39
C LEU A 70 -5.48 4.70 1.07
N THR A 71 -4.43 4.20 0.42
CA THR A 71 -3.50 3.22 0.98
C THR A 71 -2.09 3.75 0.87
N ARG A 72 -1.26 3.45 1.85
CA ARG A 72 0.11 3.98 1.90
C ARG A 72 1.06 3.07 2.66
N ASN A 73 2.34 3.33 2.46
CA ASN A 73 3.41 2.94 3.36
C ASN A 73 4.25 4.17 3.75
N ASP A 74 5.49 3.98 4.14
CA ASP A 74 6.38 5.03 4.63
C ASP A 74 6.84 5.99 3.53
N SER A 75 6.84 5.52 2.28
CA SER A 75 7.49 6.21 1.16
C SER A 75 6.54 6.46 -0.01
N ALA A 76 5.38 5.81 -0.06
CA ALA A 76 4.38 6.00 -1.10
C ALA A 76 2.98 6.20 -0.51
N VAL A 77 2.23 7.18 -1.03
CA VAL A 77 0.80 7.39 -0.76
C VAL A 77 0.05 7.23 -2.08
N HIS A 78 -0.93 6.33 -2.09
CA HIS A 78 -1.75 6.01 -3.25
C HIS A 78 -3.21 6.37 -2.97
N GLU A 79 -3.73 7.35 -3.70
CA GLU A 79 -5.11 7.82 -3.62
C GLU A 79 -5.84 7.50 -4.92
N LYS A 80 -7.01 6.87 -4.82
CA LYS A 80 -7.81 6.52 -5.99
C LYS A 80 -9.26 6.87 -5.74
N ILE A 81 -9.87 7.57 -6.69
CA ILE A 81 -11.27 8.00 -6.65
C ILE A 81 -12.10 7.01 -7.46
N GLY A 82 -13.22 6.57 -6.88
CA GLY A 82 -14.14 5.64 -7.53
C GLY A 82 -15.17 5.06 -6.57
N VAL A 83 -15.81 3.98 -7.00
CA VAL A 83 -16.83 3.23 -6.25
C VAL A 83 -16.27 1.87 -5.83
N TYR A 84 -16.63 1.40 -4.64
CA TYR A 84 -16.34 0.04 -4.18
C TYR A 84 -17.33 -0.93 -4.83
N GLU A 85 -16.92 -1.57 -5.92
CA GLU A 85 -17.76 -2.51 -6.67
C GLU A 85 -17.07 -3.88 -6.80
N LYS A 86 -17.84 -4.92 -7.15
CA LYS A 86 -17.32 -6.29 -7.37
C LYS A 86 -16.50 -6.79 -6.17
N VAL A 87 -17.05 -6.59 -4.97
CA VAL A 87 -16.44 -7.02 -3.71
C VAL A 87 -16.45 -8.53 -3.61
N VAL A 88 -15.30 -9.12 -3.30
CA VAL A 88 -15.14 -10.53 -2.95
C VAL A 88 -14.70 -10.58 -1.49
N SER A 89 -15.62 -10.97 -0.60
CA SER A 89 -15.36 -11.05 0.84
C SER A 89 -14.67 -12.35 1.23
N GLY A 90 -13.96 -12.33 2.35
CA GLY A 90 -13.30 -13.51 2.88
C GLY A 90 -12.56 -13.23 4.19
N ASN A 91 -12.38 -14.26 5.03
CA ASN A 91 -11.80 -14.07 6.37
C ASN A 91 -10.27 -13.94 6.37
N HIS A 92 -9.61 -14.42 5.31
CA HIS A 92 -8.16 -14.36 5.17
C HIS A 92 -7.73 -13.37 4.10
N ASN A 93 -8.43 -13.39 2.97
CA ASN A 93 -8.23 -12.48 1.84
C ASN A 93 -9.61 -11.96 1.43
N ALA A 94 -9.69 -10.65 1.22
CA ALA A 94 -10.82 -9.98 0.59
C ALA A 94 -10.30 -9.11 -0.56
N MET A 95 -11.16 -8.82 -1.53
CA MET A 95 -10.78 -8.09 -2.74
C MET A 95 -11.89 -7.14 -3.17
N VAL A 96 -11.49 -6.06 -3.81
CA VAL A 96 -12.38 -5.17 -4.57
C VAL A 96 -11.83 -5.17 -5.98
N LEU A 97 -12.65 -5.49 -6.97
CA LEU A 97 -12.22 -5.68 -8.38
C LEU A 97 -12.91 -4.67 -9.30
N GLY A 98 -13.06 -3.43 -8.81
CA GLY A 98 -13.69 -2.35 -9.55
C GLY A 98 -12.80 -1.82 -10.67
N GLU A 99 -13.41 -1.09 -11.60
CA GLU A 99 -12.67 -0.42 -12.67
C GLU A 99 -11.69 0.62 -12.11
N ASN A 100 -12.14 1.35 -11.09
CA ASN A 100 -11.32 2.36 -10.42
C ASN A 100 -10.68 1.84 -9.14
N ILE A 101 -11.48 1.33 -8.20
CA ILE A 101 -10.96 0.85 -6.91
C ILE A 101 -10.65 -0.64 -7.02
N ASP A 102 -9.36 -0.95 -7.12
CA ASP A 102 -8.82 -2.31 -7.13
C ASP A 102 -7.95 -2.54 -5.88
N LEU A 103 -8.35 -3.49 -5.04
CA LEU A 103 -7.75 -3.75 -3.73
C LEU A 103 -7.48 -5.24 -3.52
N ARG A 104 -6.38 -5.56 -2.84
CA ARG A 104 -6.15 -6.83 -2.15
C ARG A 104 -6.07 -6.53 -0.65
N ILE A 105 -6.91 -7.18 0.14
CA ILE A 105 -7.13 -6.83 1.55
C ILE A 105 -6.89 -8.07 2.41
N PHE A 106 -6.25 -7.87 3.57
CA PHE A 106 -5.96 -8.91 4.54
C PHE A 106 -6.71 -8.61 5.86
N PRO A 107 -7.98 -9.05 6.00
CA PRO A 107 -8.86 -8.57 7.07
C PRO A 107 -8.34 -8.80 8.49
N LYS A 108 -7.58 -9.88 8.73
CA LYS A 108 -7.02 -10.19 10.05
C LYS A 108 -6.05 -9.16 10.59
N ILE A 109 -5.51 -8.30 9.72
CA ILE A 109 -4.56 -7.26 10.09
C ILE A 109 -5.28 -6.01 10.60
N TRP A 110 -6.55 -5.83 10.26
CA TRP A 110 -7.33 -4.66 10.64
C TRP A 110 -7.79 -4.82 12.09
N ALA A 111 -7.27 -4.00 13.00
CA ALA A 111 -7.51 -4.13 14.44
C ALA A 111 -8.34 -2.98 15.01
N HIS A 112 -8.27 -1.79 14.41
CA HIS A 112 -8.99 -0.61 14.88
C HIS A 112 -9.67 0.12 13.71
N GLY A 113 -10.85 0.68 13.96
CA GLY A 113 -11.61 1.45 12.99
C GLY A 113 -12.22 2.71 13.61
N PHE A 114 -12.24 3.80 12.84
CA PHE A 114 -12.80 5.08 13.27
C PHE A 114 -13.53 5.77 12.12
N ALA A 115 -14.75 6.24 12.38
CA ALA A 115 -15.44 7.22 11.56
C ALA A 115 -15.09 8.62 12.08
N VAL A 116 -14.42 9.41 11.24
CA VAL A 116 -13.86 10.71 11.60
C VAL A 116 -14.59 11.81 10.84
N GLU A 117 -15.08 12.80 11.57
CA GLU A 117 -15.61 14.06 11.05
C GLU A 117 -14.66 15.19 11.45
N LYS A 118 -14.11 15.89 10.45
CA LYS A 118 -13.30 17.10 10.65
C LYS A 118 -14.03 18.31 10.14
N ARG A 119 -14.00 19.38 10.94
CA ARG A 119 -14.59 20.67 10.62
C ARG A 119 -13.46 21.67 10.40
N ASP A 120 -13.41 22.25 9.22
CA ASP A 120 -12.48 23.34 8.89
C ASP A 120 -13.30 24.52 8.37
N GLY A 121 -13.56 25.48 9.26
CA GLY A 121 -14.54 26.54 8.99
C GLY A 121 -15.94 25.97 8.70
N GLY A 122 -16.46 26.25 7.50
CA GLY A 122 -17.76 25.73 7.04
C GLY A 122 -17.70 24.33 6.42
N ASP A 123 -16.51 23.83 6.10
CA ASP A 123 -16.35 22.56 5.39
C ASP A 123 -16.28 21.38 6.37
N ILE A 124 -17.07 20.34 6.08
CA ILE A 124 -17.06 19.09 6.83
C ILE A 124 -16.48 17.98 5.98
N ARG A 125 -15.36 17.41 6.42
CA ARG A 125 -14.73 16.24 5.79
C ARG A 125 -15.01 15.01 6.63
N ARG A 126 -15.43 13.93 5.98
CA ARG A 126 -15.75 12.65 6.62
C ARG A 126 -14.88 11.54 6.06
N SER A 127 -14.47 10.63 6.93
CA SER A 127 -13.69 9.47 6.53
C SER A 127 -13.87 8.28 7.45
N LEU A 128 -13.74 7.08 6.89
CA LEU A 128 -13.49 5.85 7.65
C LEU A 128 -11.98 5.58 7.62
N GLN A 129 -11.37 5.36 8.79
CA GLN A 129 -9.93 5.14 8.92
C GLN A 129 -9.67 3.87 9.70
N PHE A 130 -8.83 3.00 9.14
CA PHE A 130 -8.55 1.68 9.71
C PHE A 130 -7.06 1.51 9.96
N PHE A 131 -6.76 0.86 11.07
CA PHE A 131 -5.42 0.70 11.60
C PHE A 131 -5.19 -0.74 12.02
N ASP A 132 -3.93 -1.18 12.02
CA ASP A 132 -3.55 -2.47 12.56
C ASP A 132 -3.32 -2.43 14.07
N ALA A 133 -2.91 -3.57 14.64
CA ALA A 133 -2.77 -3.74 16.08
C ALA A 133 -1.62 -2.92 16.71
N ALA A 134 -0.70 -2.42 15.89
CA ALA A 134 0.34 -1.47 16.30
C ALA A 134 -0.12 -0.01 16.14
N GLY A 135 -1.32 0.22 15.59
CA GLY A 135 -1.89 1.54 15.36
C GLY A 135 -1.37 2.23 14.10
N GLU A 136 -0.75 1.49 13.19
CA GLU A 136 -0.34 2.00 11.88
C GLU A 136 -1.52 2.02 10.90
N ALA A 137 -1.59 3.04 10.06
CA ALA A 137 -2.69 3.19 9.11
C ALA A 137 -2.65 2.10 8.02
N VAL A 138 -3.73 1.35 7.91
CA VAL A 138 -3.90 0.30 6.90
C VAL A 138 -4.61 0.85 5.67
N HIS A 139 -5.76 1.49 5.88
CA HIS A 139 -6.59 1.97 4.78
C HIS A 139 -7.53 3.10 5.23
N LYS A 140 -7.81 4.05 4.35
CA LYS A 140 -8.77 5.13 4.61
C LYS A 140 -9.71 5.33 3.44
N VAL A 141 -10.96 5.65 3.76
CA VAL A 141 -11.99 6.01 2.78
C VAL A 141 -12.49 7.40 3.11
N HIS A 142 -12.30 8.34 2.20
CA HIS A 142 -12.72 9.73 2.33
C HIS A 142 -13.96 9.99 1.49
N LEU A 143 -14.98 10.59 2.11
CA LEU A 143 -16.15 11.06 1.38
C LEU A 143 -15.77 12.23 0.47
N ARG A 144 -16.46 12.30 -0.66
CA ARG A 144 -16.41 13.35 -1.67
C ARG A 144 -17.78 14.03 -1.77
N PRO A 145 -17.87 15.19 -2.47
CA PRO A 145 -19.15 15.85 -2.68
C PRO A 145 -20.23 14.95 -3.33
N ALA A 146 -19.81 13.98 -4.16
CA ALA A 146 -20.71 13.03 -4.82
C ALA A 146 -21.07 11.80 -3.96
N SER A 147 -20.49 11.64 -2.76
CA SER A 147 -20.80 10.50 -1.90
C SER A 147 -22.22 10.57 -1.35
N ASN A 148 -22.86 9.41 -1.21
CA ASN A 148 -24.14 9.27 -0.53
C ASN A 148 -23.95 9.34 0.99
N LEU A 149 -24.19 10.52 1.56
CA LEU A 149 -24.04 10.76 2.99
C LEU A 149 -24.98 9.90 3.85
N TYR A 150 -26.20 9.62 3.37
CA TYR A 150 -27.16 8.78 4.11
C TYR A 150 -26.67 7.34 4.22
N ALA A 151 -26.18 6.77 3.12
CA ALA A 151 -25.61 5.42 3.11
C ALA A 151 -24.36 5.34 4.01
N TYR A 152 -23.51 6.36 3.98
CA TYR A 152 -22.36 6.47 4.89
C TYR A 152 -22.79 6.46 6.37
N GLN A 153 -23.76 7.28 6.74
CA GLN A 153 -24.24 7.35 8.12
C GLN A 153 -24.85 6.04 8.59
N LYS A 154 -25.61 5.37 7.72
CA LYS A 154 -26.15 4.04 7.98
C LYS A 154 -25.02 3.02 8.22
N LEU A 155 -24.00 3.01 7.36
CA LEU A 155 -22.85 2.12 7.49
C LEU A 155 -22.07 2.38 8.80
N VAL A 156 -21.86 3.65 9.16
CA VAL A 156 -21.21 4.00 10.44
C VAL A 156 -22.02 3.49 11.62
N ALA A 157 -23.34 3.70 11.62
CA ALA A 157 -24.22 3.23 12.68
C ALA A 157 -24.24 1.69 12.79
N GLU A 158 -24.17 0.98 11.66
CA GLU A 158 -24.06 -0.47 11.65
C GLU A 158 -22.73 -0.93 12.24
N LEU A 159 -21.62 -0.27 11.91
CA LEU A 159 -20.28 -0.63 12.37
C LEU A 159 -19.92 -0.05 13.75
N GLU A 160 -20.77 0.76 14.38
CA GLU A 160 -20.44 1.44 15.64
C GLU A 160 -20.01 0.46 16.73
N SER A 161 -18.88 0.76 17.38
CA SER A 161 -18.39 -0.06 18.48
C SER A 161 -19.11 0.29 19.78
N PRO A 162 -19.48 -0.69 20.63
CA PRO A 162 -19.96 -0.40 21.98
C PRO A 162 -18.88 0.25 22.86
N ASN A 163 -17.59 0.12 22.50
CA ASN A 163 -16.49 0.82 23.16
C ASN A 163 -16.22 2.16 22.46
N GLN A 164 -16.43 3.27 23.17
CA GLN A 164 -16.12 4.63 22.68
C GLN A 164 -15.02 5.32 23.52
N GLU A 165 -14.17 4.55 24.21
CA GLU A 165 -13.06 5.09 24.98
C GLU A 165 -12.11 5.93 24.11
N SER A 166 -11.53 6.98 24.70
CA SER A 166 -10.59 7.88 24.02
C SER A 166 -9.14 7.38 24.00
N THR A 167 -8.94 6.08 24.25
CA THR A 167 -7.64 5.42 24.22
C THR A 167 -7.72 4.11 23.44
N VAL A 168 -6.60 3.62 22.95
CA VAL A 168 -6.50 2.32 22.28
C VAL A 168 -5.40 1.51 22.94
N ALA A 169 -5.69 0.25 23.26
CA ALA A 169 -4.66 -0.68 23.67
C ALA A 169 -3.88 -1.13 22.42
N MET A 170 -2.61 -0.76 22.36
CA MET A 170 -1.69 -1.27 21.33
C MET A 170 -1.13 -2.60 21.80
N SER A 171 -1.13 -3.60 20.93
CA SER A 171 -0.36 -4.82 21.19
C SER A 171 1.06 -4.61 20.66
N GLU A 172 1.99 -4.26 21.55
CA GLU A 172 3.40 -4.48 21.27
C GLU A 172 3.61 -6.00 21.20
N GLY A 173 3.66 -6.56 19.99
CA GLY A 173 4.04 -7.96 19.83
C GLY A 173 3.02 -8.92 19.22
N SER A 174 2.06 -8.49 18.41
CA SER A 174 1.63 -9.37 17.30
C SER A 174 2.60 -9.24 16.12
N ILE A 175 3.90 -9.36 16.41
CA ILE A 175 4.90 -9.79 15.42
C ILE A 175 4.71 -11.30 15.26
N SER A 176 3.51 -11.72 14.87
CA SER A 176 3.46 -12.66 13.77
C SER A 176 3.21 -11.75 12.59
N GLU A 177 4.28 -11.39 11.90
CA GLU A 177 4.17 -11.03 10.50
C GLU A 177 3.03 -11.87 9.91
N SER A 178 2.09 -11.25 9.22
CA SER A 178 1.45 -12.01 8.15
C SER A 178 2.61 -12.64 7.38
N GLY A 179 2.75 -13.97 7.43
CA GLY A 179 4.00 -14.67 7.13
C GLY A 179 4.47 -14.45 5.70
N LEU A 180 5.06 -13.29 5.44
CA LEU A 180 5.28 -12.75 4.11
C LEU A 180 6.71 -12.28 3.92
N GLU A 181 7.46 -11.78 4.92
CA GLU A 181 8.83 -11.27 4.65
C GLU A 181 9.91 -11.42 5.74
N SER A 182 9.63 -11.70 7.03
CA SER A 182 10.69 -11.66 8.08
C SER A 182 10.98 -13.00 8.80
N GLU A 183 10.18 -14.05 8.63
CA GLU A 183 10.57 -15.41 9.04
C GLU A 183 11.81 -15.97 8.29
N ALA A 184 12.27 -15.30 7.22
CA ALA A 184 13.45 -15.70 6.44
C ALA A 184 14.79 -15.18 7.00
N GLU A 185 14.80 -14.14 7.85
CA GLU A 185 16.08 -13.61 8.40
C GLU A 185 16.77 -14.61 9.34
N ALA A 186 16.04 -15.61 9.87
CA ALA A 186 16.56 -16.57 10.85
C ALA A 186 16.94 -17.95 10.29
N SER A 187 16.80 -18.19 8.98
CA SER A 187 17.14 -19.50 8.38
C SER A 187 17.96 -19.35 7.11
N ALA A 188 19.21 -18.89 7.26
CA ALA A 188 20.26 -19.10 6.27
C ALA A 188 20.68 -20.58 6.20
N ALA A 189 19.71 -21.50 6.02
CA ALA A 189 20.00 -22.70 5.26
C ALA A 189 20.29 -22.21 3.84
N ALA A 190 21.47 -22.50 3.31
CA ALA A 190 21.85 -22.11 1.96
C ALA A 190 20.83 -22.67 0.97
N ALA A 191 19.80 -21.89 0.64
CA ALA A 191 18.86 -22.27 -0.39
C ALA A 191 19.67 -22.47 -1.67
N ASP A 192 19.52 -23.64 -2.29
CA ASP A 192 20.26 -23.96 -3.49
C ASP A 192 19.78 -23.04 -4.62
N VAL A 193 20.68 -22.23 -5.15
CA VAL A 193 20.42 -21.36 -6.30
C VAL A 193 19.84 -22.16 -7.47
N ASN A 194 20.23 -23.43 -7.63
CA ASN A 194 19.68 -24.31 -8.66
C ASN A 194 18.21 -24.67 -8.39
N ASP A 195 17.83 -24.97 -7.14
CA ASP A 195 16.42 -25.24 -6.78
C ASP A 195 15.57 -23.98 -6.94
N LEU A 196 16.09 -22.81 -6.55
CA LEU A 196 15.44 -21.53 -6.81
C LEU A 196 15.20 -21.30 -8.30
N ARG A 197 16.24 -21.46 -9.12
CA ARG A 197 16.15 -21.25 -10.58
C ARG A 197 15.21 -22.26 -11.25
N ASP A 198 15.27 -23.54 -10.87
CA ASP A 198 14.38 -24.58 -11.40
C ASP A 198 12.92 -24.24 -11.11
N ARG A 199 12.58 -23.92 -9.86
CA ARG A 199 11.21 -23.55 -9.47
C ARG A 199 10.75 -22.26 -10.13
N TRP A 200 11.61 -21.25 -10.20
CA TRP A 200 11.29 -19.97 -10.85
C TRP A 200 11.01 -20.16 -12.34
N SER A 201 11.78 -21.02 -13.03
CA SER A 201 11.58 -21.32 -14.45
C SER A 201 10.27 -22.04 -14.75
N ARG A 202 9.70 -22.74 -13.77
CA ARG A 202 8.45 -23.51 -13.88
C ARG A 202 7.20 -22.74 -13.45
N LEU A 203 7.34 -21.46 -13.10
CA LEU A 203 6.19 -20.61 -12.81
C LEU A 203 5.30 -20.55 -14.06
N THR A 204 4.02 -20.87 -13.88
CA THR A 204 3.01 -20.71 -14.94
C THR A 204 2.09 -19.52 -14.67
N ASP A 205 2.12 -19.00 -13.44
CA ASP A 205 1.34 -17.85 -12.99
C ASP A 205 2.13 -17.03 -11.95
N VAL A 206 2.04 -15.70 -12.03
CA VAL A 206 2.79 -14.79 -11.15
C VAL A 206 2.42 -14.92 -9.67
N HIS A 207 1.22 -15.38 -9.33
CA HIS A 207 0.76 -15.60 -7.96
C HIS A 207 1.41 -16.84 -7.32
N GLN A 208 1.98 -17.76 -8.11
CA GLN A 208 2.76 -18.90 -7.60
C GLN A 208 4.09 -18.45 -6.99
N PHE A 209 4.59 -17.28 -7.37
CA PHE A 209 5.86 -16.73 -6.92
C PHE A 209 5.96 -16.68 -5.38
N PHE A 210 4.89 -16.25 -4.72
CA PHE A 210 4.86 -16.18 -3.26
C PHE A 210 4.96 -17.57 -2.61
N GLY A 211 4.20 -18.55 -3.11
CA GLY A 211 4.25 -19.93 -2.61
C GLY A 211 5.63 -20.57 -2.78
N MET A 212 6.32 -20.25 -3.89
CA MET A 212 7.70 -20.67 -4.13
C MET A 212 8.66 -20.09 -3.10
N LEU A 213 8.63 -18.77 -2.86
CA LEU A 213 9.49 -18.11 -1.86
C LEU A 213 9.31 -18.71 -0.47
N LYS A 214 8.05 -18.93 -0.06
CA LYS A 214 7.72 -19.58 1.22
C LYS A 214 8.29 -21.00 1.33
N THR A 215 8.21 -21.78 0.25
CA THR A 215 8.75 -23.15 0.21
C THR A 215 10.27 -23.15 0.37
N LEU A 216 10.94 -22.19 -0.26
CA LEU A 216 12.39 -22.03 -0.19
C LEU A 216 12.88 -21.30 1.06
N LYS A 217 11.95 -20.76 1.87
CA LYS A 217 12.24 -19.89 3.02
C LYS A 217 13.14 -18.70 2.64
N LEU A 218 12.92 -18.14 1.45
CA LEU A 218 13.65 -17.00 0.94
C LEU A 218 12.78 -15.76 1.01
N ASP A 219 13.37 -14.64 1.44
CA ASP A 219 12.75 -13.35 1.19
C ASP A 219 12.83 -12.99 -0.30
N ARG A 220 11.91 -12.13 -0.75
CA ARG A 220 11.80 -11.74 -2.17
C ARG A 220 13.08 -11.14 -2.71
N ARG A 221 13.77 -10.30 -1.93
CA ARG A 221 14.96 -9.56 -2.35
C ARG A 221 16.18 -10.44 -2.38
N GLN A 222 16.34 -11.35 -1.42
CA GLN A 222 17.35 -12.40 -1.46
C GLN A 222 17.17 -13.30 -2.67
N ALA A 223 15.94 -13.74 -2.97
CA ALA A 223 15.67 -14.55 -4.14
C ALA A 223 16.05 -13.82 -5.45
N MET A 224 15.72 -12.52 -5.59
CA MET A 224 16.12 -11.73 -6.76
C MET A 224 17.65 -11.60 -6.92
N ARG A 225 18.39 -11.45 -5.82
CA ARG A 225 19.87 -11.41 -5.87
C ARG A 225 20.49 -12.74 -6.28
N MET A 226 19.85 -13.85 -5.91
CA MET A 226 20.35 -15.20 -6.15
C MET A 226 19.97 -15.74 -7.52
N VAL A 227 18.78 -15.41 -8.03
CA VAL A 227 18.20 -16.08 -9.19
C VAL A 227 18.97 -15.85 -10.48
N GLY A 228 19.68 -14.72 -10.65
CA GLY A 228 20.48 -14.41 -11.84
C GLY A 228 19.86 -13.34 -12.76
N GLN A 229 20.70 -12.69 -13.57
CA GLN A 229 20.35 -11.48 -14.34
C GLN A 229 19.37 -11.71 -15.51
N ASP A 230 19.17 -12.96 -15.92
CA ASP A 230 18.12 -13.35 -16.87
C ASP A 230 16.71 -13.19 -16.27
N TYR A 231 16.58 -13.33 -14.95
CA TYR A 231 15.32 -13.20 -14.21
C TYR A 231 15.21 -11.91 -13.41
N ALA A 232 16.28 -11.41 -12.81
CA ALA A 232 16.22 -10.19 -12.00
C ALA A 232 17.53 -9.38 -12.08
N TRP A 233 17.44 -8.08 -12.35
CA TRP A 233 18.60 -7.19 -12.39
C TRP A 233 18.31 -5.83 -11.75
N LEU A 234 19.36 -5.23 -11.21
CA LEU A 234 19.30 -3.89 -10.62
C LEU A 234 19.23 -2.81 -11.71
N LEU A 235 18.36 -1.85 -11.47
CA LEU A 235 18.22 -0.62 -12.22
C LEU A 235 18.82 0.55 -11.44
N ASP A 236 19.22 1.59 -12.17
CA ASP A 236 19.64 2.85 -11.59
C ASP A 236 18.48 3.50 -10.79
N ASN A 237 18.80 4.27 -9.76
CA ASN A 237 17.79 4.94 -8.94
C ASN A 237 16.92 5.94 -9.73
N GLY A 238 17.42 6.48 -10.86
CA GLY A 238 16.66 7.31 -11.79
C GLY A 238 15.63 6.54 -12.62
N ALA A 239 15.65 5.20 -12.63
CA ALA A 239 14.80 4.39 -13.50
C ALA A 239 13.30 4.55 -13.21
N VAL A 240 12.91 4.72 -11.94
CA VAL A 240 11.49 4.94 -11.59
C VAL A 240 10.99 6.26 -12.18
N SER A 241 11.75 7.34 -12.02
CA SER A 241 11.39 8.64 -12.61
C SER A 241 11.35 8.59 -14.13
N ALA A 242 12.32 7.92 -14.77
CA ALA A 242 12.33 7.72 -16.22
C ALA A 242 11.11 6.92 -16.70
N MET A 243 10.73 5.86 -15.99
CA MET A 243 9.52 5.08 -16.29
C MET A 243 8.27 5.96 -16.22
N PHE A 244 8.10 6.78 -15.17
CA PHE A 244 6.94 7.68 -15.05
C PHE A 244 6.85 8.65 -16.24
N HIS A 245 7.96 9.27 -16.64
CA HIS A 245 7.98 10.21 -17.75
C HIS A 245 7.66 9.53 -19.09
N HIS A 246 8.28 8.39 -19.39
CA HIS A 246 8.00 7.66 -20.63
C HIS A 246 6.58 7.10 -20.68
N ALA A 247 6.07 6.57 -19.57
CA ALA A 247 4.70 6.09 -19.50
C ALA A 247 3.69 7.22 -19.71
N ALA A 248 3.94 8.42 -19.15
CA ALA A 248 3.08 9.57 -19.34
C ALA A 248 3.14 10.15 -20.76
N GLU A 249 4.34 10.28 -21.35
CA GLU A 249 4.53 10.75 -22.73
C GLU A 249 3.85 9.85 -23.76
N GLY A 250 3.86 8.54 -23.54
CA GLY A 250 3.23 7.56 -24.41
C GLY A 250 1.78 7.22 -24.06
N GLU A 251 1.19 7.89 -23.07
CA GLU A 251 -0.11 7.51 -22.48
C GLU A 251 -0.23 6.01 -22.18
N MET A 252 0.89 5.38 -21.80
CA MET A 252 1.03 3.95 -21.65
C MET A 252 0.23 3.48 -20.44
N PRO A 253 -0.72 2.55 -20.60
CA PRO A 253 -1.45 2.00 -19.47
C PRO A 253 -0.54 1.12 -18.61
N ILE A 254 -0.33 1.53 -17.36
CA ILE A 254 0.44 0.78 -16.36
C ILE A 254 -0.47 0.23 -15.26
N MET A 255 0.08 -0.67 -14.47
CA MET A 255 -0.44 -0.99 -13.14
C MET A 255 0.55 -0.52 -12.09
N CYS A 256 0.06 0.17 -11.07
CA CYS A 256 0.86 0.68 -9.96
C CYS A 256 0.31 0.12 -8.65
N PHE A 257 1.15 -0.59 -7.89
CA PHE A 257 0.77 -1.24 -6.65
C PHE A 257 1.50 -0.58 -5.49
N VAL A 258 0.73 -0.07 -4.53
CA VAL A 258 1.23 0.43 -3.26
C VAL A 258 0.47 -0.28 -2.15
N GLY A 259 1.20 -0.80 -1.17
CA GLY A 259 0.59 -1.54 -0.08
C GLY A 259 1.33 -1.42 1.23
N ASN A 260 0.65 -1.93 2.24
CA ASN A 260 1.16 -2.20 3.57
C ASN A 260 0.69 -3.61 3.99
N ARG A 261 0.93 -3.96 5.26
CA ARG A 261 0.62 -5.30 5.79
C ARG A 261 -0.86 -5.71 5.68
N GLY A 262 -1.79 -4.76 5.63
CA GLY A 262 -3.24 -5.04 5.66
C GLY A 262 -4.00 -4.72 4.38
N CYS A 263 -3.40 -3.98 3.44
CA CYS A 263 -4.04 -3.58 2.20
C CYS A 263 -3.00 -3.29 1.10
N ILE A 264 -3.28 -3.72 -0.13
CA ILE A 264 -2.58 -3.33 -1.36
C ILE A 264 -3.62 -2.68 -2.27
N GLN A 265 -3.30 -1.47 -2.73
CA GLN A 265 -4.13 -0.70 -3.65
C GLN A 265 -3.46 -0.59 -5.01
N ILE A 266 -4.27 -0.74 -6.04
CA ILE A 266 -3.82 -0.90 -7.41
C ILE A 266 -4.48 0.16 -8.27
N HIS A 267 -3.67 0.94 -8.98
CA HIS A 267 -4.12 1.72 -10.12
C HIS A 267 -3.87 0.92 -11.40
N SER A 268 -4.83 0.90 -12.33
CA SER A 268 -4.67 0.30 -13.66
C SER A 268 -5.15 1.26 -14.76
N GLY A 269 -4.22 1.89 -15.47
CA GLY A 269 -4.56 2.91 -16.45
C GLY A 269 -3.34 3.73 -16.90
N PRO A 270 -3.55 4.67 -17.83
CA PRO A 270 -2.54 5.66 -18.16
C PRO A 270 -2.36 6.63 -16.99
N ILE A 271 -1.19 7.24 -16.96
CA ILE A 271 -0.85 8.34 -16.06
C ILE A 271 -0.48 9.57 -16.89
N THR A 272 -0.80 10.78 -16.45
CA THR A 272 -0.58 11.98 -17.30
C THR A 272 0.16 13.12 -16.59
N SER A 273 -0.27 13.52 -15.40
CA SER A 273 0.23 14.72 -14.73
C SER A 273 1.38 14.38 -13.77
N ILE A 274 2.59 14.28 -14.32
CA ILE A 274 3.80 13.98 -13.54
C ILE A 274 4.43 15.28 -13.03
N LYS A 275 4.51 15.47 -11.71
CA LYS A 275 5.07 16.67 -11.08
C LYS A 275 6.11 16.34 -10.01
N PRO A 276 7.40 16.60 -10.28
CA PRO A 276 8.43 16.58 -9.24
C PRO A 276 8.24 17.76 -8.26
N MET A 277 8.30 17.49 -6.96
CA MET A 277 8.19 18.50 -5.89
C MET A 277 9.14 18.17 -4.74
N GLY A 278 10.33 18.76 -4.74
CA GLY A 278 11.38 18.42 -3.77
C GLY A 278 11.76 16.94 -3.87
N PRO A 279 11.72 16.15 -2.77
CA PRO A 279 12.04 14.72 -2.80
C PRO A 279 10.90 13.83 -3.34
N TRP A 280 9.79 14.43 -3.79
CA TRP A 280 8.62 13.70 -4.25
C TRP A 280 8.53 13.69 -5.77
N ILE A 281 8.16 12.55 -6.34
CA ILE A 281 7.50 12.49 -7.65
C ILE A 281 6.01 12.27 -7.42
N ASN A 282 5.18 13.04 -8.14
CA ASN A 282 3.73 13.00 -7.97
C ASN A 282 3.05 12.67 -9.28
N VAL A 283 2.01 11.84 -9.21
CA VAL A 283 0.96 11.74 -10.23
C VAL A 283 -0.24 12.50 -9.69
N LEU A 284 -0.80 13.43 -10.46
CA LEU A 284 -1.94 14.26 -10.07
C LEU A 284 -3.05 14.22 -11.14
N ASP A 285 -3.50 13.01 -11.45
CA ASP A 285 -4.57 12.79 -12.43
C ASP A 285 -5.95 12.91 -11.79
N GLU A 286 -7.00 13.06 -12.59
CA GLU A 286 -8.37 13.31 -12.13
C GLU A 286 -8.88 12.31 -11.08
N THR A 287 -8.58 11.03 -11.28
CA THR A 287 -9.03 9.96 -10.38
C THR A 287 -7.91 9.24 -9.65
N PHE A 288 -6.64 9.57 -9.91
CA PHE A 288 -5.49 8.89 -9.33
C PHE A 288 -4.41 9.89 -8.91
N HIS A 289 -4.10 9.87 -7.62
CA HIS A 289 -2.92 10.57 -7.11
C HIS A 289 -1.93 9.59 -6.52
N LEU A 290 -0.66 9.83 -6.81
CA LEU A 290 0.45 9.13 -6.21
C LEU A 290 1.44 10.15 -5.67
N HIS A 291 1.93 9.93 -4.46
CA HIS A 291 3.02 10.70 -3.89
C HIS A 291 4.12 9.72 -3.48
N LEU A 292 5.24 9.73 -4.20
CA LEU A 292 6.36 8.81 -3.98
C LEU A 292 7.64 9.56 -3.59
N ARG A 293 8.23 9.17 -2.46
CA ARG A 293 9.54 9.62 -1.96
C ARG A 293 10.66 8.91 -2.71
N THR A 294 11.15 9.50 -3.79
CA THR A 294 12.23 8.90 -4.58
C THR A 294 13.56 8.90 -3.84
N ASP A 295 13.77 9.83 -2.92
CA ASP A 295 14.94 9.89 -2.02
C ASP A 295 15.01 8.73 -1.03
N ARG A 296 13.91 8.01 -0.81
CA ARG A 296 13.84 6.84 0.08
C ARG A 296 14.02 5.51 -0.66
N ILE A 297 14.16 5.54 -1.99
CA ILE A 297 14.41 4.34 -2.80
C ILE A 297 15.89 3.99 -2.69
N GLN A 298 16.18 2.79 -2.20
CA GLN A 298 17.53 2.25 -2.03
C GLN A 298 17.93 1.31 -3.17
N GLU A 299 16.97 0.51 -3.66
CA GLU A 299 17.17 -0.42 -4.77
C GLU A 299 15.95 -0.42 -5.68
N VAL A 300 16.20 -0.50 -6.99
CA VAL A 300 15.17 -0.71 -8.01
C VAL A 300 15.53 -1.98 -8.76
N TRP A 301 14.59 -2.90 -8.88
CA TRP A 301 14.77 -4.17 -9.56
C TRP A 301 13.81 -4.26 -10.75
N ALA A 302 14.31 -4.71 -11.89
CA ALA A 302 13.47 -5.28 -12.92
C ALA A 302 13.45 -6.81 -12.75
N VAL A 303 12.26 -7.41 -12.82
CA VAL A 303 12.04 -8.81 -12.47
C VAL A 303 11.14 -9.48 -13.50
N ARG A 304 11.63 -10.53 -14.15
CA ARG A 304 10.87 -11.40 -15.05
C ARG A 304 10.35 -12.62 -14.29
N LYS A 305 9.04 -12.80 -14.32
CA LYS A 305 8.35 -13.96 -13.76
C LYS A 305 7.72 -14.73 -14.92
N PRO A 306 8.15 -15.98 -15.19
CA PRO A 306 7.55 -16.80 -16.22
C PRO A 306 6.03 -16.99 -16.00
N THR A 307 5.32 -17.10 -17.12
CA THR A 307 3.92 -17.50 -17.19
C THR A 307 3.81 -18.66 -18.18
N LYS A 308 2.62 -19.25 -18.30
CA LYS A 308 2.38 -20.41 -19.18
C LYS A 308 2.92 -20.21 -20.61
N ASP A 309 2.74 -19.00 -21.18
CA ASP A 309 3.02 -18.73 -22.59
C ASP A 309 4.09 -17.64 -22.82
N SER A 310 4.59 -16.97 -21.77
CA SER A 310 5.60 -15.90 -21.86
C SER A 310 6.21 -15.57 -20.48
N HIS A 311 6.58 -14.30 -20.25
CA HIS A 311 6.91 -13.76 -18.93
C HIS A 311 6.23 -12.41 -18.70
N VAL A 312 6.08 -12.07 -17.43
CA VAL A 312 5.66 -10.74 -16.97
C VAL A 312 6.86 -10.06 -16.33
N THR A 313 7.10 -8.82 -16.72
CA THR A 313 8.18 -7.96 -16.23
C THR A 313 7.61 -6.95 -15.26
N SER A 314 8.16 -6.91 -14.05
CA SER A 314 7.82 -5.91 -13.03
C SER A 314 9.01 -5.03 -12.69
N LEU A 315 8.73 -3.77 -12.36
CA LEU A 315 9.68 -2.91 -11.67
C LEU A 315 9.32 -2.89 -10.19
N GLU A 316 10.27 -3.12 -9.32
CA GLU A 316 10.06 -3.22 -7.88
C GLU A 316 11.06 -2.30 -7.16
N ALA A 317 10.57 -1.31 -6.40
CA ALA A 317 11.41 -0.37 -5.66
C ALA A 317 11.36 -0.67 -4.16
N TYR A 318 12.54 -0.68 -3.53
CA TYR A 318 12.72 -1.07 -2.14
C TYR A 318 13.38 0.06 -1.33
N GLY A 319 12.99 0.17 -0.07
CA GLY A 319 13.59 1.09 0.90
C GLY A 319 14.88 0.55 1.53
N ALA A 320 15.55 1.39 2.31
CA ALA A 320 16.74 1.01 3.08
C ALA A 320 16.45 -0.05 4.16
N ASP A 321 15.20 -0.16 4.61
CA ASP A 321 14.72 -1.20 5.53
C ASP A 321 14.41 -2.53 4.82
N GLY A 322 14.69 -2.63 3.52
CA GLY A 322 14.47 -3.83 2.72
C GLY A 322 13.01 -4.06 2.31
N LYS A 323 12.07 -3.20 2.72
CA LYS A 323 10.65 -3.35 2.38
C LYS A 323 10.34 -2.78 1.00
N MET A 324 9.37 -3.39 0.33
CA MET A 324 8.86 -2.89 -0.93
C MET A 324 8.09 -1.57 -0.72
N ILE A 325 8.48 -0.54 -1.46
CA ILE A 325 7.80 0.77 -1.48
C ILE A 325 6.66 0.73 -2.50
N ILE A 326 6.94 0.24 -3.71
CA ILE A 326 6.04 0.31 -4.86
C ILE A 326 6.49 -0.70 -5.91
N GLN A 327 5.53 -1.27 -6.65
CA GLN A 327 5.83 -2.10 -7.82
C GLN A 327 4.94 -1.71 -9.02
N PHE A 328 5.47 -1.91 -10.23
CA PHE A 328 4.84 -1.52 -11.48
C PHE A 328 4.82 -2.66 -12.50
N PHE A 329 3.79 -2.66 -13.33
CA PHE A 329 3.61 -3.58 -14.46
C PHE A 329 2.98 -2.82 -15.64
N GLY A 330 3.01 -3.39 -16.84
CA GLY A 330 2.11 -2.99 -17.92
C GLY A 330 0.70 -3.48 -17.63
N LYS A 331 -0.32 -2.67 -17.94
CA LYS A 331 -1.73 -3.11 -17.80
C LYS A 331 -1.98 -4.35 -18.65
N ARG A 332 -2.56 -5.38 -18.04
CA ARG A 332 -2.97 -6.62 -18.69
C ARG A 332 -4.17 -7.23 -17.98
N HIS A 333 -4.92 -8.09 -18.66
CA HIS A 333 -5.88 -8.97 -18.02
C HIS A 333 -5.25 -10.34 -17.68
N GLU A 334 -5.89 -11.09 -16.80
CA GLU A 334 -5.47 -12.46 -16.49
C GLU A 334 -5.62 -13.34 -17.72
N GLY A 335 -4.62 -14.17 -18.01
CA GLY A 335 -4.54 -14.97 -19.22
C GLY A 335 -3.96 -14.25 -20.45
N GLU A 336 -3.79 -12.93 -20.40
CA GLU A 336 -3.14 -12.16 -21.47
C GLU A 336 -1.63 -12.02 -21.23
N GLY A 337 -0.89 -11.96 -22.34
CA GLY A 337 0.53 -11.63 -22.34
C GLY A 337 0.79 -10.21 -21.85
N GLU A 338 2.02 -9.96 -21.41
CA GLU A 338 2.50 -8.61 -21.14
C GLU A 338 2.52 -7.77 -22.42
N ARG A 339 2.19 -6.49 -22.31
CA ARG A 339 2.27 -5.55 -23.44
C ARG A 339 3.72 -5.36 -23.90
N GLU A 340 3.93 -5.39 -25.21
CA GLU A 340 5.26 -5.25 -25.80
C GLU A 340 5.90 -3.88 -25.53
N ASP A 341 5.09 -2.81 -25.50
CA ASP A 341 5.53 -1.45 -25.22
C ASP A 341 6.06 -1.30 -23.78
N TRP A 342 5.35 -1.87 -22.81
CA TRP A 342 5.81 -1.94 -21.41
C TRP A 342 7.07 -2.79 -21.28
N ARG A 343 7.11 -3.98 -21.90
CA ARG A 343 8.30 -4.84 -21.87
C ARG A 343 9.51 -4.11 -22.42
N PHE A 344 9.35 -3.44 -23.55
CA PHE A 344 10.42 -2.64 -24.15
C PHE A 344 10.91 -1.55 -23.18
N LEU A 345 10.01 -0.79 -22.58
CA LEU A 345 10.36 0.23 -21.60
C LEU A 345 11.12 -0.38 -20.40
N ALA A 346 10.51 -1.35 -19.71
CA ALA A 346 11.05 -1.93 -18.49
C ALA A 346 12.43 -2.59 -18.68
N GLU A 347 12.67 -3.21 -19.84
CA GLU A 347 13.94 -3.89 -20.13
C GLU A 347 15.08 -2.97 -20.58
N ASN A 348 14.75 -1.76 -21.05
CA ASN A 348 15.70 -0.75 -21.53
C ASN A 348 15.91 0.43 -20.58
N LEU A 349 15.32 0.38 -19.37
CA LEU A 349 15.62 1.37 -18.33
C LEU A 349 17.11 1.31 -17.93
N PRO A 350 17.70 2.44 -17.50
CA PRO A 350 19.10 2.51 -17.11
C PRO A 350 19.43 1.48 -16.02
N ARG A 351 20.46 0.67 -16.27
CA ARG A 351 20.96 -0.33 -15.30
C ARG A 351 22.06 0.30 -14.45
N ILE A 352 22.23 -0.19 -13.22
CA ILE A 352 23.47 0.09 -12.48
C ILE A 352 24.63 -0.48 -13.31
N PRO A 353 25.67 0.30 -13.63
CA PRO A 353 26.84 -0.23 -14.31
C PRO A 353 27.39 -1.41 -13.51
N GLY A 354 27.40 -2.61 -14.11
CA GLY A 354 28.04 -3.76 -13.50
C GLY A 354 29.53 -3.47 -13.31
N PRO A 355 30.22 -4.10 -12.34
CA PRO A 355 31.67 -4.08 -12.33
C PRO A 355 32.14 -4.55 -13.70
N THR A 356 32.81 -3.67 -14.43
CA THR A 356 33.44 -4.01 -15.70
C THR A 356 34.38 -5.16 -15.39
N ALA A 357 34.13 -6.34 -15.94
CA ALA A 357 35.10 -7.42 -15.86
C ALA A 357 36.38 -6.92 -16.53
N ALA A 358 37.40 -6.67 -15.71
CA ALA A 358 38.75 -6.31 -16.17
C ALA A 358 39.51 -7.57 -16.59
#